data_AF-A0A7C4I3B7-F1
#
_entry.id   AF-A0A7C4I3B7-F1
#
_cell.length_a   1.000
_cell.length_b   1.000
_cell.length_c   1.000
_cell.angle_alpha   90.00
_cell.angle_beta   90.00
_cell.angle_gamma   90.00
#
_symmetry.space_group_name_H-M   'P 1'
#
loop_
_entity.id
_entity.type
_entity.pdbx_description
1 polymer ?
#
loop_
_entity_poly.entity_id
_entity_poly.type
_entity_poly.pdbx_seq_one_letter_code
_entity_poly.pdbx_strand_id
1 'polypeptide(L)'
;MFFIFFTGLFLWFIGELAWTLYVLWFSIEIPFPSIADVFYLAGYIPLFMGLFIYLNIFKIALSKRIVLCSFLAGFIVATVAGFYIIPEAFFSSVDVITAFLSTAYPLLDTILIVVALMTLSVFIGGKLQTSWLMISIGFIFIGIAELTYYHADLIGILWEGHPLELLYLYSYIYLTIAFYEHVKTI
;
A
#
# COMPACT_ATOMS: atom_id res chain seq x y z
N MET A 1 11.03 -9.41 -11.65
CA MET A 1 10.78 -8.46 -10.53
C MET A 1 9.72 -7.44 -10.90
N PHE A 2 9.91 -6.59 -11.93
CA PHE A 2 8.84 -5.70 -12.42
C PHE A 2 7.57 -6.45 -12.85
N PHE A 3 7.71 -7.66 -13.42
CA PHE A 3 6.56 -8.54 -13.68
C PHE A 3 5.80 -8.94 -12.40
N ILE A 4 6.52 -9.19 -11.29
CA ILE A 4 5.89 -9.54 -10.00
C ILE A 4 5.11 -8.33 -9.47
N PHE A 5 5.72 -7.13 -9.52
CA PHE A 5 5.03 -5.89 -9.18
C PHE A 5 3.81 -5.66 -10.07
N PHE A 6 3.94 -5.87 -11.38
CA PHE A 6 2.82 -5.77 -12.31
C PHE A 6 1.69 -6.73 -11.91
N THR A 7 1.99 -7.99 -11.57
CA THR A 7 0.95 -8.94 -11.11
C THR A 7 0.21 -8.40 -9.89
N GLY A 8 0.93 -7.86 -8.89
CA GLY A 8 0.30 -7.28 -7.70
C GLY A 8 -0.56 -6.07 -7.99
N LEU A 9 -0.04 -5.12 -8.78
CA LEU A 9 -0.79 -3.93 -9.19
C LEU A 9 -1.98 -4.27 -10.09
N PHE A 10 -1.86 -5.31 -10.92
CA PHE A 10 -2.96 -5.78 -11.76
C PHE A 10 -4.07 -6.42 -10.93
N LEU A 11 -3.72 -7.15 -9.86
CA LEU A 11 -4.72 -7.65 -8.90
C LEU A 11 -5.42 -6.49 -8.19
N TRP A 12 -4.67 -5.50 -7.69
CA TRP A 12 -5.27 -4.29 -7.11
C TRP A 12 -6.15 -3.54 -8.09
N PHE A 13 -5.74 -3.41 -9.36
CA PHE A 13 -6.58 -2.84 -10.41
C PHE A 13 -7.90 -3.58 -10.59
N ILE A 14 -7.93 -4.91 -10.49
CA ILE A 14 -9.19 -5.67 -10.55
C ILE A 14 -10.06 -5.37 -9.32
N GLY A 15 -9.46 -5.20 -8.13
CA GLY A 15 -10.16 -4.75 -6.93
C GLY A 15 -10.78 -3.37 -7.12
N GLU A 16 -10.00 -2.40 -7.58
CA GLU A 16 -10.46 -1.04 -7.90
C GLU A 16 -11.57 -1.04 -8.96
N LEU A 17 -11.46 -1.88 -9.98
CA LEU A 17 -12.49 -2.02 -11.00
C LEU A 17 -13.78 -2.59 -10.41
N ALA A 18 -13.69 -3.58 -9.51
CA ALA A 18 -14.85 -4.09 -8.80
C ALA A 18 -15.51 -2.99 -7.96
N TRP A 19 -14.73 -2.27 -7.13
CA TRP A 19 -15.21 -1.14 -6.34
C TRP A 19 -15.90 -0.07 -7.21
N THR A 20 -15.25 0.32 -8.30
CA THR A 20 -15.78 1.30 -9.27
C THR A 20 -17.12 0.87 -9.85
N LEU A 21 -17.30 -0.43 -10.15
CA LEU A 21 -18.58 -0.95 -10.65
C LEU A 21 -19.66 -0.89 -9.57
N TYR A 22 -19.35 -1.20 -8.30
CA TYR A 22 -20.32 -1.05 -7.20
C TYR A 22 -20.79 0.40 -7.06
N VAL A 23 -19.87 1.35 -6.96
CA VAL A 23 -20.18 2.74 -6.68
C VAL A 23 -20.76 3.48 -7.89
N LEU A 24 -20.10 3.40 -9.05
CA LEU A 24 -20.49 4.22 -10.22
C LEU A 24 -21.55 3.57 -11.10
N TRP A 25 -21.53 2.24 -11.24
CA TRP A 25 -22.46 1.55 -12.14
C TRP A 25 -23.71 1.06 -11.41
N PHE A 26 -23.55 0.45 -10.24
CA PHE A 26 -24.68 -0.04 -9.44
C PHE A 26 -25.24 0.98 -8.45
N SER A 27 -24.51 2.08 -8.19
CA SER A 27 -24.93 3.13 -7.25
C SER A 27 -25.24 2.58 -5.85
N ILE A 28 -24.44 1.62 -5.41
CA ILE A 28 -24.51 1.04 -4.06
C ILE A 28 -23.15 1.15 -3.41
N GLU A 29 -23.16 1.38 -2.09
CA GLU A 29 -21.95 1.26 -1.28
C GLU A 29 -21.42 -0.17 -1.41
N ILE A 30 -20.09 -0.30 -1.53
CA ILE A 30 -19.48 -1.62 -1.61
C ILE A 30 -19.69 -2.34 -0.26
N PRO A 31 -20.18 -3.59 -0.26
CA PRO A 31 -20.29 -4.33 0.99
C PRO A 31 -18.90 -4.66 1.52
N PHE A 32 -18.67 -4.56 2.82
CA PHE A 32 -17.44 -5.03 3.44
C PHE A 32 -17.73 -6.28 4.28
N PRO A 33 -17.13 -7.44 3.99
CA PRO A 33 -16.17 -7.74 2.91
C PRO A 33 -16.83 -7.90 1.52
N SER A 34 -16.04 -7.74 0.46
CA SER A 34 -16.43 -7.83 -0.96
C SER A 34 -15.53 -8.76 -1.79
N ILE A 35 -15.86 -8.91 -3.08
CA ILE A 35 -14.96 -9.53 -4.06
C ILE A 35 -13.69 -8.70 -4.29
N ALA A 36 -13.72 -7.38 -4.09
CA ALA A 36 -12.54 -6.53 -4.23
C ALA A 36 -11.48 -6.90 -3.19
N ASP A 37 -11.89 -7.22 -1.96
CA ASP A 37 -10.99 -7.63 -0.88
C ASP A 37 -10.16 -8.86 -1.20
N VAL A 38 -10.73 -9.81 -1.96
CA VAL A 38 -10.00 -11.00 -2.42
C VAL A 38 -8.83 -10.58 -3.32
N PHE A 39 -9.07 -9.63 -4.22
CA PHE A 39 -8.05 -9.14 -5.13
C PHE A 39 -7.03 -8.24 -4.43
N TYR A 40 -7.45 -7.40 -3.48
CA TYR A 40 -6.55 -6.57 -2.69
C TYR A 40 -5.59 -7.43 -1.86
N LEU A 41 -6.11 -8.39 -1.09
CA LEU A 41 -5.30 -9.32 -0.32
C LEU A 41 -4.37 -10.18 -1.20
N ALA A 42 -4.88 -10.68 -2.32
CA ALA A 42 -4.06 -11.42 -3.27
C ALA A 42 -2.94 -10.55 -3.84
N GLY A 43 -3.19 -9.26 -4.08
CA GLY A 43 -2.22 -8.30 -4.60
C GLY A 43 -1.07 -8.00 -3.64
N TYR A 44 -1.30 -7.99 -2.33
CA TYR A 44 -0.23 -7.82 -1.35
C TYR A 44 0.89 -8.87 -1.49
N ILE A 45 0.54 -10.12 -1.81
CA ILE A 45 1.50 -11.24 -1.89
C ILE A 45 2.62 -10.96 -2.90
N PRO A 46 2.35 -10.75 -4.20
CA PRO A 46 3.40 -10.43 -5.16
C PRO A 46 4.07 -9.08 -4.89
N LEU A 47 3.36 -8.07 -4.37
CA LEU A 47 4.00 -6.78 -4.03
C LEU A 47 5.09 -6.95 -2.96
N PHE A 48 4.77 -7.63 -1.86
CA PHE A 48 5.75 -7.96 -0.83
C PHE A 48 6.85 -8.88 -1.35
N MET A 49 6.50 -9.89 -2.14
CA MET A 49 7.49 -10.78 -2.76
C MET A 49 8.50 -10.00 -3.60
N GLY A 50 8.01 -9.05 -4.42
CA GLY A 50 8.84 -8.16 -5.23
C GLY A 50 9.79 -7.31 -4.39
N LEU A 51 9.28 -6.69 -3.32
CA LEU A 51 10.07 -5.85 -2.42
C LEU A 51 11.10 -6.65 -1.62
N PHE A 52 10.75 -7.83 -1.10
CA PHE A 52 11.67 -8.65 -0.31
C PHE A 52 12.78 -9.27 -1.16
N ILE A 53 12.45 -9.80 -2.35
CA ILE A 53 13.46 -10.28 -3.30
C ILE A 53 14.44 -9.16 -3.62
N TYR A 54 13.92 -7.96 -3.82
CA TYR A 54 14.73 -6.79 -4.11
C TYR A 54 15.66 -6.39 -2.95
N LEU A 55 15.13 -6.25 -1.74
CA LEU A 55 15.94 -5.94 -0.55
C LEU A 55 17.04 -6.99 -0.33
N ASN A 56 16.76 -8.26 -0.65
CA ASN A 56 17.76 -9.33 -0.57
C ASN A 56 18.85 -9.21 -1.63
N ILE A 57 18.51 -8.84 -2.88
CA ILE A 57 19.51 -8.61 -3.96
C ILE A 57 20.45 -7.46 -3.57
N PHE A 58 19.90 -6.38 -3.03
CA PHE A 58 20.65 -5.16 -2.70
C PHE A 58 21.03 -5.05 -1.22
N LYS A 59 21.03 -6.16 -0.48
CA LYS A 59 21.28 -6.16 0.97
C LYS A 59 22.61 -5.55 1.39
N ILE A 60 23.61 -5.55 0.51
CA ILE A 60 24.93 -4.96 0.77
C ILE A 60 24.83 -3.42 0.90
N ALA A 61 23.88 -2.80 0.21
CA ALA A 61 23.62 -1.37 0.29
C ALA A 61 22.75 -0.98 1.51
N LEU A 62 22.15 -1.95 2.21
CA LEU A 62 21.38 -1.71 3.44
C LEU A 62 22.31 -1.57 4.65
N SER A 63 22.75 -0.33 4.93
CA SER A 63 23.45 -0.05 6.17
C SER A 63 22.55 -0.25 7.40
N LYS A 64 23.14 -0.60 8.55
CA LYS A 64 22.40 -0.72 9.83
C LYS A 64 21.59 0.53 10.15
N ARG A 65 22.11 1.72 9.79
CA ARG A 65 21.45 3.01 9.99
C ARG A 65 20.16 3.10 9.17
N ILE A 66 20.19 2.71 7.89
CA ILE A 66 19.00 2.71 7.02
C ILE A 66 17.93 1.80 7.60
N VAL A 67 18.29 0.55 7.92
CA VAL A 67 17.36 -0.44 8.48
C VAL A 67 16.72 0.10 9.78
N LEU A 68 17.52 0.67 10.67
CA LEU A 68 17.01 1.24 11.92
C LEU A 68 16.08 2.43 11.67
N CYS A 69 16.45 3.37 10.80
CA CYS A 69 15.59 4.53 10.48
C CYS A 69 14.27 4.10 9.86
N SER A 70 14.28 3.17 8.90
CA SER A 70 13.05 2.65 8.28
C SER A 70 12.20 1.89 9.29
N PHE A 71 12.82 1.11 10.18
CA PHE A 71 12.10 0.39 11.23
C PHE A 71 11.49 1.35 12.26
N LEU A 72 12.20 2.40 12.67
CA LEU A 72 11.68 3.42 13.59
C LEU A 72 10.51 4.19 12.97
N ALA A 73 10.62 4.59 11.70
CA ALA A 73 9.53 5.21 10.97
C ALA A 73 8.32 4.27 10.87
N GLY A 74 8.57 3.01 10.54
CA GLY A 74 7.56 1.97 10.53
C GLY A 74 6.91 1.71 11.89
N PHE A 75 7.69 1.75 12.96
CA PHE A 75 7.19 1.60 14.33
C PHE A 75 6.25 2.74 14.73
N ILE A 76 6.54 3.97 14.30
CA ILE A 76 5.64 5.11 14.50
C ILE A 76 4.31 4.85 13.78
N VAL A 77 4.35 4.45 12.51
CA VAL A 77 3.13 4.13 11.73
C VAL A 77 2.35 2.98 12.39
N ALA A 78 3.04 1.91 12.78
CA ALA A 78 2.46 0.76 13.47
C ALA A 78 1.81 1.14 14.81
N THR A 79 2.44 2.06 15.54
CA THR A 79 1.91 2.57 16.81
C THR A 79 0.63 3.36 16.56
N VAL A 80 0.64 4.28 15.59
CA VAL A 80 -0.55 5.06 15.23
C VAL A 80 -1.68 4.14 14.79
N ALA A 81 -1.43 3.21 13.87
CA ALA A 81 -2.42 2.23 13.43
C ALA A 81 -2.91 1.35 14.60
N GLY A 82 -2.00 0.88 15.46
CA GLY A 82 -2.30 0.02 16.60
C GLY A 82 -3.11 0.68 17.72
N PHE A 83 -3.03 2.00 17.87
CA PHE A 83 -3.78 2.73 18.89
C PHE A 83 -5.08 3.35 18.36
N TYR A 84 -5.06 3.88 17.13
CA TYR A 84 -6.17 4.68 16.60
C TYR A 84 -7.02 3.98 15.55
N ILE A 85 -6.53 2.89 14.97
CA ILE A 85 -7.22 2.21 13.87
C ILE A 85 -7.63 0.80 14.31
N ILE A 86 -6.67 -0.06 14.63
CA ILE A 86 -6.90 -1.48 14.90
C ILE A 86 -7.92 -1.73 16.03
N PRO A 87 -7.90 -1.02 17.17
CA PRO A 87 -8.86 -1.27 18.25
C PRO A 87 -10.29 -0.94 17.81
N GLU A 88 -10.49 0.24 17.23
CA GLU A 88 -11.81 0.71 16.78
C GLU A 88 -12.35 -0.17 15.65
N ALA A 89 -11.50 -0.50 14.68
CA ALA A 89 -11.77 -1.44 13.61
C ALA A 89 -12.19 -2.83 14.12
N PHE A 90 -11.50 -3.35 15.14
CA PHE A 90 -11.81 -4.65 15.73
C PHE A 90 -13.12 -4.64 16.54
N PHE A 91 -13.35 -3.61 17.37
CA PHE A 91 -14.55 -3.53 18.22
C PHE A 91 -15.82 -3.16 17.46
N SER A 92 -15.71 -2.48 16.31
CA SER A 92 -16.84 -2.17 15.42
C SER A 92 -17.23 -3.34 14.50
N SER A 93 -16.41 -4.39 14.42
CA SER A 93 -16.64 -5.52 13.53
C SER A 93 -17.79 -6.41 14.00
N VAL A 94 -18.68 -6.78 13.07
CA VAL A 94 -19.90 -7.56 13.37
C VAL A 94 -19.62 -9.06 13.51
N ASP A 95 -18.56 -9.55 12.88
CA ASP A 95 -18.17 -10.96 12.87
C ASP A 95 -16.65 -11.14 12.78
N VAL A 96 -16.18 -12.38 12.90
CA VAL A 96 -14.76 -12.73 12.94
C VAL A 96 -14.02 -12.44 11.63
N ILE A 97 -14.69 -12.60 10.47
CA ILE A 97 -14.08 -12.35 9.16
C ILE A 97 -13.87 -10.84 9.00
N THR A 98 -14.91 -10.06 9.31
CA THR A 98 -14.82 -8.59 9.31
C THR A 98 -13.72 -8.12 10.26
N ALA A 99 -13.66 -8.64 11.49
CA ALA A 99 -12.60 -8.28 12.46
C ALA A 99 -11.19 -8.64 11.99
N PHE A 100 -11.04 -9.78 11.32
CA PHE A 100 -9.77 -10.20 10.73
C PHE A 100 -9.32 -9.24 9.63
N LEU A 101 -10.20 -8.91 8.69
CA LEU A 101 -9.88 -8.03 7.56
C LEU A 101 -9.59 -6.60 8.02
N SER A 102 -10.46 -6.06 8.88
CA SER A 102 -10.32 -4.76 9.54
C SER A 102 -8.99 -4.59 10.28
N THR A 103 -8.40 -5.68 10.77
CA THR A 103 -7.06 -5.68 11.40
C THR A 103 -5.94 -5.94 10.39
N ALA A 104 -6.19 -6.79 9.40
CA ALA A 104 -5.19 -7.20 8.42
C ALA A 104 -4.76 -6.04 7.52
N TYR A 105 -5.70 -5.22 7.03
CA TYR A 105 -5.37 -4.09 6.15
C TYR A 105 -4.39 -3.11 6.79
N PRO A 106 -4.68 -2.48 7.95
CA PRO A 106 -3.74 -1.55 8.58
C PRO A 106 -2.37 -2.16 8.88
N LEU A 107 -2.33 -3.45 9.20
CA LEU A 107 -1.08 -4.17 9.43
C LEU A 107 -0.27 -4.34 8.14
N LEU A 108 -0.91 -4.80 7.06
CA LEU A 108 -0.27 -4.98 5.77
C LEU A 108 0.20 -3.64 5.20
N ASP A 109 -0.61 -2.58 5.28
CA ASP A 109 -0.24 -1.23 4.86
C ASP A 109 0.96 -0.68 5.63
N THR A 110 0.97 -0.88 6.95
CA THR A 110 2.11 -0.50 7.79
C THR A 110 3.39 -1.21 7.33
N ILE A 111 3.32 -2.53 7.11
CA ILE A 111 4.47 -3.32 6.63
C ILE A 111 4.90 -2.82 5.25
N LEU A 112 3.97 -2.52 4.36
CA LEU A 112 4.25 -1.98 3.02
C LEU A 112 5.02 -0.66 3.10
N ILE A 113 4.60 0.26 3.96
CA ILE A 113 5.30 1.53 4.19
C ILE A 113 6.72 1.27 4.73
N VAL A 114 6.89 0.39 5.72
CA VAL A 114 8.22 0.08 6.28
C VAL A 114 9.17 -0.41 5.19
N VAL A 115 8.70 -1.39 4.41
CA VAL A 115 9.50 -2.02 3.36
C VAL A 115 9.79 -1.02 2.24
N ALA A 116 8.83 -0.18 1.86
CA ALA A 116 9.01 0.88 0.86
C ALA A 116 10.02 1.96 1.33
N LEU A 117 10.04 2.30 2.62
CA LEU A 117 11.05 3.21 3.19
C LEU A 117 12.45 2.60 3.17
N MET A 118 12.55 1.28 3.38
CA MET A 118 13.83 0.58 3.22
C MET A 118 14.29 0.63 1.77
N THR A 119 13.41 0.38 0.80
CA THR A 119 13.77 0.41 -0.63
C THR A 119 14.16 1.80 -1.11
N LEU A 120 13.50 2.86 -0.61
CA LEU A 120 13.81 4.25 -0.94
C LEU A 120 15.29 4.60 -0.67
N SER A 121 15.84 4.04 0.40
CA SER A 121 17.17 4.39 0.91
C SER A 121 18.32 3.68 0.19
N VAL A 122 18.03 2.67 -0.64
CA VAL A 122 19.04 1.81 -1.28
C VAL A 122 19.62 2.42 -2.56
N PHE A 123 18.86 3.29 -3.25
CA PHE A 123 19.13 3.64 -4.66
C PHE A 123 19.60 5.08 -4.91
N ILE A 124 20.55 5.57 -4.12
CA ILE A 124 21.16 6.88 -4.39
C ILE A 124 22.37 6.70 -5.33
N GLY A 125 22.31 7.29 -6.53
CA GLY A 125 23.43 7.43 -7.47
C GLY A 125 23.53 6.38 -8.59
N GLY A 126 22.54 5.49 -8.76
CA GLY A 126 22.55 4.44 -9.80
C GLY A 126 21.63 4.72 -10.99
N LYS A 127 21.84 4.02 -12.13
CA LYS A 127 20.98 4.17 -13.34
C LYS A 127 19.49 3.92 -13.06
N LEU A 128 19.18 2.97 -12.17
CA LEU A 128 17.81 2.62 -11.82
C LEU A 128 17.22 3.49 -10.69
N GLN A 129 17.95 4.51 -10.22
CA GLN A 129 17.56 5.34 -9.07
C GLN A 129 16.15 5.89 -9.20
N THR A 130 15.87 6.58 -10.29
CA THR A 130 14.58 7.25 -10.48
C THR A 130 13.43 6.25 -10.41
N SER A 131 13.52 5.14 -11.14
CA SER A 131 12.49 4.12 -11.14
C SER A 131 12.18 3.60 -9.72
N TRP A 132 13.22 3.25 -8.94
CA TRP A 132 13.02 2.71 -7.58
C TRP A 132 12.57 3.74 -6.55
N LEU A 133 13.02 4.98 -6.68
CA LEU A 133 12.51 6.07 -5.86
C LEU A 133 11.01 6.24 -6.11
N MET A 134 10.57 6.22 -7.37
CA MET A 134 9.16 6.38 -7.71
C MET A 134 8.30 5.18 -7.26
N ILE A 135 8.80 3.94 -7.35
CA ILE A 135 8.12 2.76 -6.75
C ILE A 135 7.92 2.97 -5.24
N SER A 136 8.99 3.36 -4.55
CA SER A 136 8.97 3.51 -3.10
C SER A 136 8.03 4.63 -2.66
N ILE A 137 8.07 5.78 -3.35
CA ILE A 137 7.14 6.89 -3.11
C ILE A 137 5.70 6.45 -3.38
N GLY A 138 5.43 5.75 -4.49
CA GLY A 138 4.11 5.21 -4.79
C GLY A 138 3.54 4.35 -3.66
N PHE A 139 4.32 3.38 -3.17
CA PHE A 139 3.88 2.51 -2.07
C PHE A 139 3.77 3.21 -0.71
N ILE A 140 4.56 4.26 -0.47
CA ILE A 140 4.39 5.08 0.74
C ILE A 140 3.07 5.87 0.65
N PHE A 141 2.79 6.49 -0.51
CA PHE A 141 1.56 7.25 -0.72
C PHE A 141 0.33 6.35 -0.59
N ILE A 142 0.34 5.15 -1.18
CA ILE A 142 -0.81 4.25 -1.12
C ILE A 142 -1.05 3.77 0.32
N GLY A 143 -0.02 3.35 1.06
CA GLY A 143 -0.20 2.91 2.45
C GLY A 143 -0.66 4.05 3.37
N ILE A 144 -0.21 5.29 3.13
CA ILE A 144 -0.72 6.46 3.86
C ILE A 144 -2.19 6.71 3.49
N ALA A 145 -2.53 6.60 2.20
CA ALA A 145 -3.90 6.73 1.73
C ALA A 145 -4.81 5.73 2.45
N GLU A 146 -4.46 4.45 2.45
CA GLU A 146 -5.22 3.38 3.11
C GLU A 146 -5.43 3.65 4.60
N LEU A 147 -4.35 3.93 5.35
CA LEU A 147 -4.46 4.19 6.79
C LEU A 147 -5.29 5.43 7.12
N THR A 148 -5.15 6.49 6.33
CA THR A 148 -5.88 7.75 6.58
C THR A 148 -7.33 7.69 6.12
N TYR A 149 -7.59 7.04 4.99
CA TYR A 149 -8.93 6.80 4.45
C TYR A 149 -9.72 5.89 5.40
N TYR A 150 -9.12 4.79 5.84
CA TYR A 150 -9.76 3.86 6.77
C TYR A 150 -10.03 4.51 8.13
N HIS A 151 -9.11 5.31 8.66
CA HIS A 151 -9.38 6.07 9.88
C HIS A 151 -10.52 7.10 9.70
N ALA A 152 -10.56 7.81 8.56
CA ALA A 152 -11.61 8.77 8.25
C ALA A 152 -12.99 8.10 8.14
N ASP A 153 -13.03 6.88 7.60
CA ASP A 153 -14.24 6.04 7.55
C ASP A 153 -14.73 5.66 8.96
N LEU A 154 -13.83 5.16 9.81
CA LEU A 154 -14.15 4.77 11.20
C LEU A 154 -14.80 5.90 12.00
N ILE A 155 -14.29 7.13 11.86
CA ILE A 155 -14.83 8.30 12.57
C ILE A 155 -16.01 8.98 11.83
N GLY A 156 -16.45 8.41 10.70
CA GLY A 156 -17.65 8.84 9.97
C GLY A 156 -17.53 10.18 9.25
N ILE A 157 -16.32 10.58 8.84
CA ILE A 157 -16.09 11.84 8.10
C ILE A 157 -15.81 11.63 6.61
N LEU A 158 -15.86 10.39 6.13
CA LEU A 158 -15.58 10.04 4.75
C LEU A 158 -16.82 10.25 3.85
N TRP A 159 -16.59 10.65 2.60
CA TRP A 159 -17.62 10.74 1.55
C TRP A 159 -16.99 10.46 0.18
N GLU A 160 -17.81 10.11 -0.82
CA GLU A 160 -17.33 9.84 -2.18
C GLU A 160 -16.70 11.08 -2.84
N GLY A 161 -15.48 10.95 -3.35
CA GLY A 161 -14.68 12.07 -3.87
C GLY A 161 -13.93 12.83 -2.77
N HIS A 162 -13.66 12.19 -1.63
CA HIS A 162 -12.91 12.81 -0.53
C HIS A 162 -11.50 13.19 -1.01
N PRO A 163 -10.92 14.34 -0.58
CA PRO A 163 -9.57 14.73 -0.99
C PRO A 163 -8.45 13.73 -0.66
N LEU A 164 -8.70 12.79 0.26
CA LEU A 164 -7.78 11.69 0.56
C LEU A 164 -7.61 10.74 -0.63
N GLU A 165 -8.60 10.63 -1.51
CA GLU A 165 -8.53 9.86 -2.77
C GLU A 165 -7.40 10.35 -3.69
N LEU A 166 -7.00 11.62 -3.56
CA LEU A 166 -5.87 12.18 -4.30
C LEU A 166 -4.56 11.44 -3.97
N LEU A 167 -4.40 10.90 -2.76
CA LEU A 167 -3.20 10.14 -2.39
C LEU A 167 -3.09 8.84 -3.19
N TYR A 168 -4.22 8.15 -3.44
CA TYR A 168 -4.26 7.00 -4.34
C TYR A 168 -3.87 7.42 -5.76
N LEU A 169 -4.44 8.51 -6.28
CA LEU A 169 -4.09 9.01 -7.62
C LEU A 169 -2.61 9.36 -7.75
N TYR A 170 -2.03 10.06 -6.77
CA TYR A 170 -0.59 10.34 -6.74
C TYR A 170 0.23 9.04 -6.70
N SER A 171 -0.19 8.05 -5.91
CA SER A 171 0.48 6.76 -5.84
C SER A 171 0.57 6.10 -7.24
N TYR A 172 -0.53 6.08 -8.00
CA TYR A 172 -0.58 5.49 -9.33
C TYR A 172 0.25 6.28 -10.35
N ILE A 173 0.31 7.61 -10.24
CA ILE A 173 1.19 8.44 -11.06
C ILE A 173 2.66 8.07 -10.81
N TYR A 174 3.09 7.99 -9.55
CA TYR A 174 4.47 7.61 -9.21
C TYR A 174 4.81 6.20 -9.68
N LEU A 175 3.91 5.23 -9.47
CA LEU A 175 4.11 3.87 -9.96
C LEU A 175 4.23 3.86 -11.51
N THR A 176 3.38 4.60 -12.22
CA THR A 176 3.45 4.69 -13.68
C THR A 176 4.79 5.27 -14.16
N ILE A 177 5.23 6.37 -13.56
CA ILE A 177 6.55 6.97 -13.85
C ILE A 177 7.66 5.95 -13.58
N ALA A 178 7.54 5.16 -12.51
CA ALA A 178 8.53 4.15 -12.18
C ALA A 178 8.70 3.09 -13.27
N PHE A 179 7.59 2.53 -13.78
CA PHE A 179 7.64 1.56 -14.88
C PHE A 179 8.18 2.18 -16.17
N TYR A 180 7.76 3.40 -16.49
CA TYR A 180 8.23 4.12 -17.66
C TYR A 180 9.75 4.37 -17.63
N GLU A 181 10.28 4.87 -16.51
CA GLU A 181 11.71 5.10 -16.34
C GLU A 181 12.52 3.80 -16.32
N HIS A 182 11.95 2.70 -15.82
CA HIS A 182 12.60 1.39 -15.90
C HIS A 182 12.82 0.95 -17.35
N VAL A 183 11.78 1.03 -18.18
CA VAL A 183 11.83 0.62 -19.59
C VAL A 183 12.84 1.44 -20.38
N LYS A 184 12.97 2.74 -20.11
CA LYS A 184 13.99 3.59 -20.76
C LYS A 184 15.43 3.25 -20.40
N THR A 185 15.63 2.68 -19.21
CA THR A 185 16.97 2.46 -18.66
C THR A 185 17.57 1.12 -19.11
N ILE A 186 16.75 0.22 -19.67
CA ILE A 186 17.14 -1.04 -20.29
C ILE A 186 17.52 -0.80 -21.76
#